data_AF-A0A6N3GF84-F1
#
_entry.id   AF-A0A6N3GF84-F1
#
_cell.length_a   1.000
_cell.length_b   1.000
_cell.length_c   1.000
_cell.angle_alpha   90.00
_cell.angle_beta   90.00
_cell.angle_gamma   90.00
#
_symmetry.space_group_name_H-M   'P 1'
#
loop_
_entity.id
_entity.type
_entity.pdbx_description
1 polymer ?
#
loop_
_entity_poly.entity_id
_entity_poly.type
_entity_poly.pdbx_seq_one_letter_code
_entity_poly.pdbx_strand_id
1 'polypeptide(L)' 'MKCPFCGSDRGYYQIERAHRALLFNFDGKPIGGTEDVTDYAGRRKLINA' A
#
# COMPACT_ATOMS: atom_id res chain seq x y z
N MET A 1 16.63 -4.61 11.00
CA MET A 1 16.96 -5.44 12.18
C MET A 1 16.14 -6.72 12.07
N LYS A 2 16.79 -7.89 12.05
CA LYS A 2 16.08 -9.19 12.01
C LYS A 2 15.56 -9.52 13.40
N CYS A 3 14.46 -10.27 13.49
CA CYS A 3 13.96 -10.75 14.78
C CYS A 3 15.05 -11.57 15.48
N PRO A 4 15.50 -11.19 16.70
CA PRO A 4 16.59 -11.89 17.37
C PRO A 4 16.21 -13.30 17.86
N PHE A 5 14.91 -13.63 17.86
CA PHE A 5 14.40 -14.92 18.34
C PHE A 5 14.20 -15.94 17.21
N CYS A 6 13.62 -15.54 16.09
CA CYS A 6 13.31 -16.46 14.97
C CYS A 6 14.09 -16.17 13.68
N GLY A 7 14.99 -15.19 13.67
CA GLY A 7 15.81 -14.83 12.50
C GLY A 7 15.05 -14.22 11.32
N SER A 8 13.73 -14.07 11.45
CA SER A 8 12.83 -13.52 10.44
C SER A 8 13.25 -12.09 10.06
N ASP A 9 13.17 -11.80 8.77
CA ASP A 9 13.30 -10.46 8.19
C ASP A 9 11.99 -9.67 8.24
N ARG A 10 10.88 -10.31 8.62
CA ARG A 10 9.57 -9.69 8.75
C ARG A 10 9.54 -8.82 10.01
N GLY A 11 9.35 -7.52 9.82
CA GLY A 11 9.36 -6.53 10.93
C GLY A 11 7.97 -6.03 11.31
N TYR A 12 7.25 -5.42 10.37
CA TYR A 12 5.95 -4.79 10.62
C TYR A 12 5.16 -4.69 9.33
N TYR A 13 3.83 -4.55 9.46
CA TYR A 13 2.98 -4.09 8.37
C TYR A 13 2.63 -2.62 8.58
N GLN A 14 2.46 -1.90 7.47
CA GLN A 14 1.90 -0.55 7.45
C GLN A 14 0.71 -0.58 6.48
N ILE A 15 -0.40 0.06 6.86
CA ILE A 15 -1.55 0.23 5.97
C ILE A 15 -1.32 1.52 5.20
N GLU A 16 -1.26 1.42 3.89
CA GLU A 16 -1.35 2.57 3.00
C GLU A 16 -2.68 2.52 2.25
N ARG A 17 -3.39 3.65 2.22
CA ARG A 17 -4.56 3.84 1.36
C ARG A 17 -4.23 4.97 0.40
N ALA A 18 -4.47 4.76 -0.87
CA ALA A 18 -4.31 5.76 -1.91
C ALA A 18 -5.58 5.82 -2.77
N HIS A 19 -5.87 7.01 -3.30
CA HIS A 19 -6.85 7.19 -4.36
C HIS A 19 -6.15 7.52 -5.67
N ARG A 20 -6.76 7.09 -6.77
CA ARG A 20 -6.39 7.47 -8.13
C ARG A 20 -7.64 7.69 -8.94
N ALA A 21 -7.63 8.72 -9.79
CA ALA A 21 -8.69 8.89 -10.77
C ALA A 21 -8.38 8.03 -12.00
N LEU A 22 -9.39 7.33 -12.51
CA LEU A 22 -9.30 6.56 -13.75
C LEU A 22 -10.02 7.32 -14.86
N LEU A 23 -9.35 7.46 -16.00
CA LEU A 23 -9.92 8.06 -17.19
C LEU A 23 -10.47 6.95 -18.09
N PHE A 24 -11.74 7.06 -18.46
CA PHE A 24 -12.41 6.12 -19.35
C PHE A 24 -12.82 6.81 -20.64
N ASN A 25 -12.84 6.07 -21.74
CA ASN A 25 -13.48 6.52 -22.97
C ASN A 25 -15.02 6.34 -22.88
N PHE A 26 -15.75 6.82 -23.88
CA PHE A 26 -17.21 6.69 -23.93
C PHE A 26 -17.72 5.24 -24.04
N ASP A 27 -16.86 4.30 -24.44
CA ASP A 27 -17.17 2.86 -24.45
C ASP A 27 -16.93 2.19 -23.08
N GLY A 28 -16.52 2.96 -22.05
CA GLY A 28 -16.21 2.44 -20.72
C GLY A 28 -14.87 1.71 -20.62
N LYS A 29 -13.96 1.87 -21.59
CA LYS A 29 -12.61 1.30 -21.52
C LYS A 29 -11.64 2.25 -20.81
N PRO A 30 -10.75 1.75 -19.93
CA PRO A 30 -9.76 2.58 -19.28
C PRO A 30 -8.73 3.06 -20.31
N ILE A 31 -8.48 4.36 -20.36
CA ILE A 31 -7.51 5.00 -21.27
C ILE A 31 -6.40 5.75 -20.52
N GLY A 32 -6.45 5.75 -19.19
CA GLY A 32 -5.40 6.33 -18.37
C GLY A 32 -5.82 6.43 -16.90
N GLY A 33 -4.95 7.03 -16.12
CA GLY A 33 -5.22 7.37 -14.73
C GLY A 33 -4.24 8.41 -14.22
N THR A 34 -4.57 9.05 -13.12
CA THR A 34 -3.64 9.90 -12.39
C THR A 34 -2.63 9.04 -11.63
N GLU A 35 -1.58 9.66 -11.14
CA GLU A 35 -0.72 9.05 -10.12
C GLU A 35 -1.54 8.69 -8.87
N ASP A 36 -1.05 7.71 -8.14
CA ASP A 36 -1.62 7.31 -6.85
C ASP A 36 -1.32 8.41 -5.82
N VAL A 37 -2.36 8.94 -5.19
CA VAL A 37 -2.26 9.94 -4.13
C VAL A 37 -2.57 9.28 -2.80
N THR A 38 -1.58 9.26 -1.90
CA THR A 38 -1.72 8.63 -0.58
C THR A 38 -2.68 9.42 0.32
N ASP A 39 -3.82 8.82 0.66
CA ASP A 39 -4.80 9.35 1.62
C ASP A 39 -4.37 9.12 3.07
N TYR A 40 -3.76 7.97 3.31
CA TYR A 40 -3.43 7.54 4.66
C TYR A 40 -2.21 6.64 4.64
N ALA A 41 -1.22 7.01 5.46
CA ALA A 41 -0.11 6.17 5.82
C ALA A 41 -0.22 5.83 7.31
N GLY A 42 -0.53 4.57 7.61
CA GLY A 42 -0.75 4.11 8.96
C GLY A 42 0.52 3.95 9.78
N ARG A 43 0.35 3.76 11.10
CA ARG A 43 1.48 3.44 11.96
C ARG A 43 1.93 2.01 11.72
N ARG A 44 3.24 1.78 11.88
CA ARG A 44 3.85 0.44 11.83
C ARG A 44 3.20 -0.44 12.89
N LYS A 45 2.63 -1.57 12.47
CA LYS A 45 2.11 -2.60 13.36
C LYS A 45 3.08 -3.77 13.39
N LEU A 46 3.69 -3.99 14.55
CA LEU A 46 4.59 -5.12 14.77
C LEU A 46 3.83 -6.43 14.49
N ILE A 47 4.49 -7.32 13.75
CA ILE A 47 4.01 -8.69 13.60
C ILE A 47 4.38 -9.38 14.91
N ASN A 48 3.38 -9.84 15.68
CA ASN A 48 3.66 -10.72 16.80
C ASN A 48 4.25 -12.01 16.21
N ALA A 49 5.53 -12.24 16.50
CA ALA A 49 6.25 -13.45 16.13
C ALA A 49 5.77 -14.65 16.95
#